data_AF-A0A821UYP6-F1
#
_entry.id   AF-A0A821UYP6-F1
#
_cell.length_a   1.000
_cell.length_b   1.000
_cell.length_c   1.000
_cell.angle_alpha   90.00
_cell.angle_beta   90.00
_cell.angle_gamma   90.00
#
_symmetry.space_group_name_H-M   'P 1'
#
loop_
_entity.id
_entity.type
_entity.pdbx_description
1 polymer ?
#
loop_
_entity_poly.entity_id
_entity_poly.type
_entity_poly.pdbx_seq_one_letter_code
_entity_poly.pdbx_strand_id
1 'polypeptide(L)'
;FGRCTLGLCQNGGICEERVNGASIFAYCRCPSGFTGQCCQTPYFSCPAPGVYADPINCKFGRYFQCNGYTLSTLSCPRGLRYNFMKMRCDSDVSCPP
;
A
#
# COMPACT_ATOMS: atom_id res chain seq x y z
N PHE A 1 -2.28 -20.10 3.47
CA PHE A 1 -3.41 -20.77 4.15
C PHE A 1 -3.70 -22.11 3.50
N GLY A 2 -4.71 -22.86 3.97
CA GLY A 2 -5.30 -23.98 3.24
C GLY A 2 -6.17 -23.49 2.08
N ARG A 3 -7.44 -23.91 2.02
CA ARG A 3 -8.41 -23.49 0.98
C ARG A 3 -9.00 -22.10 1.27
N CYS A 4 -9.61 -21.48 0.27
CA CYS A 4 -10.37 -20.26 0.47
C CYS A 4 -11.61 -20.51 1.33
N THR A 5 -11.83 -19.64 2.30
CA THR A 5 -13.02 -19.65 3.16
C THR A 5 -13.63 -18.25 3.23
N LEU A 6 -14.93 -18.18 3.51
CA LEU A 6 -15.61 -16.93 3.77
C LEU A 6 -14.91 -16.17 4.92
N GLY A 7 -14.62 -14.89 4.68
CA GLY A 7 -13.96 -14.01 5.66
C GLY A 7 -12.45 -14.18 5.81
N LEU A 8 -11.80 -15.08 5.04
CA LEU A 8 -10.34 -15.25 5.08
C LEU A 8 -9.60 -13.98 4.63
N CYS A 9 -10.10 -13.33 3.57
CA CYS A 9 -9.65 -12.02 3.14
C CYS A 9 -10.62 -10.95 3.62
N GLN A 10 -10.13 -10.00 4.39
CA GLN A 10 -10.88 -8.88 4.95
C GLN A 10 -10.88 -7.68 3.99
N ASN A 11 -11.70 -6.67 4.32
CA ASN A 11 -11.72 -5.37 3.62
C ASN A 11 -11.90 -5.46 2.09
N GLY A 12 -12.64 -6.46 1.61
CA GLY A 12 -12.88 -6.67 0.18
C GLY A 12 -11.73 -7.36 -0.57
N GLY A 13 -10.79 -7.98 0.15
CA GLY A 13 -9.73 -8.79 -0.46
C GLY A 13 -10.26 -10.00 -1.21
N ILE A 14 -9.57 -10.35 -2.29
CA ILE A 14 -9.90 -11.50 -3.15
C ILE A 14 -9.06 -12.68 -2.70
N CYS A 15 -9.70 -13.79 -2.36
CA CYS A 15 -9.01 -15.03 -2.04
C CYS A 15 -8.68 -15.79 -3.33
N GLU A 16 -7.42 -16.13 -3.53
CA GLU A 16 -6.95 -16.93 -4.65
C GLU A 16 -6.32 -18.23 -4.13
N GLU A 17 -6.67 -19.35 -4.76
CA GLU A 17 -6.10 -20.67 -4.48
C GLU A 17 -5.00 -20.99 -5.50
N ARG A 18 -3.94 -21.65 -5.04
CA ARG A 18 -2.90 -22.24 -5.89
C ARG A 18 -2.71 -23.71 -5.52
N VAL A 19 -2.50 -24.51 -6.55
CA VAL A 19 -2.24 -25.95 -6.43
C VAL A 19 -0.75 -26.19 -6.63
N ASN A 20 -0.12 -26.95 -5.72
CA ASN A 20 1.23 -27.46 -5.89
C ASN A 20 1.27 -28.94 -5.50
N GLY A 21 1.30 -29.81 -6.51
CA GLY A 21 1.14 -31.26 -6.33
C GLY A 21 -0.23 -31.59 -5.73
N ALA A 22 -0.24 -32.34 -4.62
CA ALA A 22 -1.45 -32.69 -3.88
C ALA A 22 -1.89 -31.61 -2.87
N SER A 23 -1.13 -30.52 -2.71
CA SER A 23 -1.41 -29.47 -1.74
C SER A 23 -2.08 -28.26 -2.38
N ILE A 24 -3.07 -27.71 -1.69
CA ILE A 24 -3.73 -26.44 -2.03
C ILE A 24 -3.34 -25.40 -0.99
N PHE A 25 -2.91 -24.24 -1.45
CA PHE A 25 -2.66 -23.08 -0.60
C PHE A 25 -3.36 -21.85 -1.15
N ALA A 26 -4.04 -21.14 -0.25
CA ALA A 26 -4.69 -19.88 -0.56
C ALA A 26 -3.88 -18.69 -0.03
N TYR A 27 -3.99 -17.57 -0.73
CA TYR A 27 -3.50 -16.25 -0.33
C TYR A 27 -4.50 -15.17 -0.71
N CYS A 28 -4.40 -14.03 -0.04
CA CYS A 28 -5.26 -12.88 -0.33
C CYS A 28 -4.56 -11.90 -1.26
N ARG A 29 -5.27 -11.46 -2.30
CA ARG A 29 -4.96 -10.24 -3.03
C ARG A 29 -5.69 -9.09 -2.38
N CYS A 30 -4.92 -8.19 -1.77
CA CYS A 30 -5.48 -7.04 -1.09
C CYS A 30 -5.88 -5.94 -2.05
N PRO A 31 -7.03 -5.29 -1.81
CA PRO A 31 -7.40 -4.11 -2.56
C PRO A 31 -6.48 -2.95 -2.18
N SER A 32 -6.44 -1.94 -3.03
CA SER A 32 -5.69 -0.70 -2.78
C SER A 32 -6.07 -0.12 -1.41
N GLY A 33 -5.06 0.16 -0.59
CA GLY A 33 -5.28 0.71 0.76
C GLY A 33 -5.30 -0.33 1.87
N PHE A 34 -5.12 -1.62 1.58
CA PHE A 34 -4.99 -2.67 2.59
C PHE A 34 -3.80 -3.59 2.34
N THR A 35 -3.30 -4.19 3.41
CA THR A 35 -2.13 -5.08 3.45
C THR A 35 -2.30 -6.12 4.57
N GLY A 36 -1.30 -6.98 4.71
CA GLY A 36 -1.32 -8.13 5.62
C GLY A 36 -1.81 -9.39 4.93
N GLN A 37 -1.54 -10.54 5.56
CA GLN A 37 -1.84 -11.86 4.99
C GLN A 37 -3.33 -12.07 4.68
N CYS A 38 -4.20 -11.42 5.45
CA CYS A 38 -5.65 -11.44 5.30
C CYS A 38 -6.22 -10.09 4.83
N CYS A 39 -5.39 -9.14 4.38
CA CYS A 39 -5.84 -7.77 4.09
C CYS A 39 -6.50 -7.05 5.27
N GLN A 40 -6.12 -7.44 6.50
CA GLN A 40 -6.70 -6.93 7.73
C GLN A 40 -6.16 -5.56 8.13
N THR A 41 -4.99 -5.18 7.62
CA THR A 41 -4.29 -3.97 8.03
C THR A 41 -4.46 -2.90 6.96
N PRO A 42 -4.89 -1.67 7.29
CA PRO A 42 -4.84 -0.57 6.34
C PRO A 42 -3.38 -0.34 5.91
N TYR A 43 -3.18 -0.16 4.61
CA TYR A 43 -1.86 0.03 4.02
C TYR A 43 -1.16 1.28 4.58
N PHE A 44 -1.90 2.37 4.69
CA PHE A 44 -1.44 3.61 5.26
C PHE A 44 -2.66 4.38 5.78
N SER A 45 -2.52 5.01 6.93
CA SER A 45 -3.49 5.94 7.51
C SER A 45 -2.80 7.27 7.78
N CYS A 46 -3.52 8.36 7.59
CA CYS A 46 -3.02 9.70 7.89
C CYS A 46 -2.82 9.87 9.40
N PRO A 47 -1.57 10.06 9.89
CA PRO A 47 -1.34 10.29 11.31
C PRO A 47 -1.72 11.73 11.71
N ALA A 48 -1.51 12.69 10.81
CA ALA A 48 -1.88 14.09 10.95
C ALA A 48 -2.04 14.74 9.55
N PRO A 49 -2.63 15.94 9.43
CA PRO A 49 -2.59 16.69 8.17
C PRO A 49 -1.15 16.92 7.71
N GLY A 50 -0.89 16.77 6.41
CA GLY A 50 0.46 16.90 5.87
C GLY A 50 0.72 16.07 4.62
N VAL A 51 1.98 16.00 4.18
CA VAL A 51 2.41 15.23 3.01
C VAL A 51 3.37 14.14 3.46
N TYR A 52 3.07 12.89 3.11
CA TYR A 52 3.80 11.70 3.53
C TYR A 52 4.31 10.93 2.33
N ALA A 53 5.50 10.36 2.45
CA ALA A 53 6.01 9.44 1.44
C ALA A 53 5.18 8.15 1.41
N ASP A 54 4.90 7.63 0.22
CA ASP A 54 4.32 6.29 0.08
C ASP A 54 5.39 5.24 0.45
N PRO A 55 5.21 4.40 1.49
CA PRO A 55 6.28 3.53 1.99
C PRO A 55 6.74 2.47 0.97
N ILE A 56 5.89 2.09 0.01
CA ILE A 56 6.24 1.13 -1.04
C ILE A 56 6.66 1.85 -2.32
N ASN A 57 5.93 2.90 -2.70
CA ASN A 57 6.00 3.50 -4.03
C ASN A 57 6.63 4.90 -4.08
N CYS A 58 7.20 5.37 -2.98
CA CYS A 58 7.91 6.66 -2.93
C CYS A 58 9.05 6.74 -3.95
N LYS A 59 9.75 5.62 -4.22
CA LYS A 59 10.81 5.55 -5.23
C LYS A 59 10.29 5.73 -6.66
N PHE A 60 9.02 5.41 -6.90
CA PHE A 60 8.30 5.64 -8.16
C PHE A 60 7.60 7.00 -8.21
N GLY A 61 7.86 7.86 -7.21
CA GLY A 61 7.31 9.21 -7.13
C GLY A 61 5.92 9.28 -6.51
N ARG A 62 5.38 8.19 -5.96
CA ARG A 62 4.07 8.22 -5.28
C ARG A 62 4.20 8.77 -3.85
N TYR A 63 3.26 9.59 -3.43
CA TYR A 63 3.19 10.14 -2.08
C TYR A 63 1.72 10.37 -1.69
N PHE A 64 1.48 10.64 -0.40
CA PHE A 64 0.16 10.92 0.14
C PHE A 64 0.05 12.36 0.59
N GLN A 65 -1.10 12.96 0.34
CA GLN A 65 -1.53 14.19 0.98
C GLN A 65 -2.69 13.88 1.92
N CYS A 66 -2.55 14.29 3.16
CA CYS A 66 -3.50 14.08 4.23
C CYS A 66 -4.13 15.43 4.59
N ASN A 67 -5.46 15.50 4.52
CA ASN A 67 -6.22 16.66 4.97
C ASN A 67 -7.21 16.20 6.06
N GLY A 68 -6.75 16.18 7.31
CA GLY A 68 -7.44 15.50 8.41
C GLY A 68 -7.35 13.97 8.26
N TYR A 69 -8.49 13.31 8.15
CA TYR A 69 -8.58 11.85 7.94
C TYR A 69 -8.66 11.43 6.47
N THR A 70 -8.75 12.40 5.55
CA THR A 70 -8.87 12.12 4.12
C THR A 70 -7.49 11.92 3.52
N LEU A 71 -7.25 10.72 2.97
CA LEU A 71 -6.04 10.35 2.25
C LEU A 71 -6.20 10.57 0.75
N SER A 72 -5.34 11.41 0.17
CA SER A 72 -5.22 11.55 -1.29
C SER A 72 -3.89 10.94 -1.76
N THR A 73 -3.98 9.97 -2.67
CA THR A 73 -2.82 9.43 -3.38
C THR A 73 -2.42 10.37 -4.51
N LEU A 74 -1.15 10.75 -4.56
CA LEU A 74 -0.59 11.64 -5.57
C LEU A 74 0.71 11.04 -6.14
N SER A 75 1.10 11.53 -7.32
CA SER A 75 2.34 11.17 -8.00
C SER A 75 3.11 12.42 -8.36
N CYS A 76 4.43 12.36 -8.23
CA CYS A 76 5.31 13.43 -8.64
C CYS A 76 5.26 13.65 -10.16
N PRO A 77 5.56 14.88 -10.63
CA PRO A 77 5.77 15.15 -12.05
C PRO A 77 6.82 14.20 -12.65
N ARG A 78 6.74 13.98 -13.96
CA ARG A 78 7.59 13.01 -14.66
C ARG A 78 9.08 13.20 -14.35
N GLY A 79 9.74 12.12 -13.95
CA GLY A 79 11.17 12.09 -13.64
C GLY A 79 11.54 12.55 -12.23
N LEU A 80 10.60 13.08 -11.45
CA LEU A 80 10.82 13.47 -10.05
C LEU A 80 10.37 12.38 -9.08
N ARG A 81 10.98 12.37 -7.90
CA ARG A 81 10.71 11.42 -6.82
C ARG A 81 10.39 12.19 -5.56
N TYR A 82 9.59 11.60 -4.68
CA TYR A 82 9.28 12.29 -3.42
C TYR A 82 10.50 12.27 -2.50
N ASN A 83 10.89 13.45 -2.01
CA ASN A 83 11.95 13.62 -1.05
C ASN A 83 11.35 14.03 0.29
N PHE A 84 11.21 13.08 1.23
CA PHE A 84 10.59 13.38 2.52
C PHE A 84 11.39 14.37 3.36
N MET A 85 12.72 14.43 3.20
CA MET A 85 13.57 15.39 3.93
C MET A 85 13.29 16.84 3.49
N LYS A 86 12.91 17.03 2.23
CA LYS A 86 12.56 18.34 1.65
C LYS A 86 11.05 18.56 1.55
N MET A 87 10.23 17.57 1.90
CA MET A 87 8.77 17.54 1.79
C MET A 87 8.23 17.92 0.40
N ARG A 88 8.93 17.52 -0.67
CA ARG A 88 8.55 17.86 -2.04
C ARG A 88 9.08 16.86 -3.06
N CYS A 89 8.54 16.91 -4.26
CA CYS A 89 9.13 16.22 -5.41
C CYS A 89 10.46 16.89 -5.78
N ASP A 90 11.50 16.08 -5.89
CA ASP A 90 12.87 16.51 -6.13
C ASP A 90 13.55 15.48 -7.06
N SER A 91 14.71 15.81 -7.62
CA SER A 91 15.49 14.86 -8.43
C SER A 91 16.03 13.70 -7.57
N ASP A 92 16.28 13.98 -6.29
CA ASP A 92 16.73 13.02 -5.30
C ASP A 92 15.57 12.35 -4.57
N VAL A 93 15.72 11.07 -4.28
CA VAL A 93 14.74 10.33 -3.47
C VAL A 93 15.20 10.25 -2.03
N SER A 94 14.29 10.57 -1.12
CA SER A 94 14.41 10.19 0.28
C SER A 94 13.08 9.52 0.62
N CYS A 95 13.09 8.21 0.85
CA CYS A 95 11.94 7.46 1.34
C CYS A 95 12.22 6.97 2.77
N PRO A 96 11.21 6.99 3.65
CA PRO A 96 11.34 6.32 4.95
C PRO A 96 11.63 4.82 4.75
N PRO A 97 12.33 4.19 5.69
CA PRO A 97 12.62 2.75 5.65
C PRO A 97 11.36 1.90 5.70
#